data_AF-A0AAV7KM71-F1
#
_entry.id   AF-A0AAV7KM71-F1
#
_cell.length_a   1.000
_cell.length_b   1.000
_cell.length_c   1.000
_cell.angle_alpha   90.00
_cell.angle_beta   90.00
_cell.angle_gamma   90.00
#
_symmetry.space_group_name_H-M   'P 1'
#
loop_
_entity.id
_entity.type
_entity.pdbx_description
1 polymer ?
#
loop_
_entity_poly.entity_id
_entity_poly.type
_entity_poly.pdbx_seq_one_letter_code
_entity_poly.pdbx_strand_id
1 'polypeptide(L)' 'TNRAPFDLTEGESELVSGFNVEYAGGPFALFFLAEYSNILLINTLSTILFLGTTLNHLHPELLTINLIIKASALSIIFL' A
#
# COMPACT_ATOMS: atom_id res chain seq x y z
N THR A 1 -1.85 -7.57 -0.05
CA THR A 1 -1.10 -6.92 -1.15
C THR A 1 -0.65 -8.02 -2.08
N ASN A 2 -1.25 -8.15 -3.27
CA ASN A 2 -0.90 -9.19 -4.24
C ASN A 2 0.35 -8.76 -5.01
N ARG A 3 1.46 -8.53 -4.28
CA ARG A 3 2.70 -8.02 -4.84
C ARG A 3 3.73 -9.14 -4.99
N ALA A 4 4.65 -8.95 -5.93
CA ALA A 4 5.78 -9.85 -6.13
C ALA A 4 6.53 -10.09 -4.80
N PRO A 5 6.94 -11.32 -4.49
CA PRO A 5 6.93 -12.52 -5.34
C PRO A 5 5.61 -13.34 -5.28
N PHE A 6 4.58 -12.86 -4.60
CA PHE A 6 3.32 -13.58 -4.38
C PHE A 6 2.16 -13.03 -5.22
N ASP A 7 2.47 -12.46 -6.39
CA ASP A 7 1.46 -11.98 -7.34
C ASP A 7 0.95 -13.11 -8.25
N LEU A 8 0.32 -14.10 -7.62
CA LEU A 8 -0.22 -15.29 -8.30
C LEU A 8 -1.60 -15.02 -8.92
N THR A 9 -2.27 -13.95 -8.49
CA THR A 9 -3.64 -13.65 -8.88
C THR A 9 -3.73 -12.80 -10.15
N GLU A 10 -2.74 -11.93 -10.40
CA GLU A 10 -2.70 -11.08 -11.60
C GLU A 10 -1.69 -11.61 -12.62
N GLY A 11 -0.56 -12.18 -12.18
CA GLY A 11 0.31 -13.06 -12.95
C GLY A 11 0.43 -12.69 -14.44
N GLU A 12 0.80 -11.45 -14.76
CA GLU A 12 0.68 -10.89 -16.13
C GLU A 12 1.38 -11.76 -17.19
N SER A 13 2.50 -12.36 -16.81
CA SER A 13 3.31 -13.24 -17.64
C SER A 13 2.77 -14.67 -17.80
N GLU A 14 1.94 -15.14 -16.85
CA GLU A 14 1.45 -16.52 -16.78
C GLU A 14 -0.04 -16.63 -17.13
N LEU A 15 -0.84 -15.64 -16.74
CA LEU A 15 -2.30 -15.63 -16.77
C LEU A 15 -2.91 -14.47 -17.56
N VAL A 16 -2.09 -13.64 -18.24
CA VAL A 16 -2.55 -12.49 -19.03
C VAL A 16 -3.49 -11.61 -18.21
N SER A 17 -3.06 -11.18 -17.01
CA SER A 17 -3.78 -10.28 -16.08
C SER A 17 -4.82 -10.98 -15.16
N GLY A 18 -5.04 -12.29 -15.28
CA GLY A 18 -5.77 -13.07 -14.27
C GLY A 18 -7.25 -12.66 -14.12
N PHE A 19 -7.66 -12.24 -12.91
CA PHE A 19 -9.07 -11.97 -12.58
C PHE A 19 -9.61 -10.62 -13.08
N ASN A 20 -8.75 -9.67 -13.44
CA ASN A 20 -9.17 -8.33 -13.84
C ASN A 20 -9.46 -8.20 -15.35
N VAL A 21 -9.21 -9.26 -16.15
CA VAL A 21 -9.36 -9.31 -17.62
C VAL A 21 -10.78 -9.05 -18.11
N GLU A 22 -11.78 -9.44 -17.33
CA GLU A 22 -13.20 -9.31 -17.72
C GLU A 22 -13.76 -7.90 -17.47
N TYR A 23 -13.01 -7.04 -16.78
CA TYR A 23 -13.45 -5.70 -16.40
C TYR A 23 -12.87 -4.63 -17.32
N ALA A 24 -13.72 -3.74 -17.84
CA ALA A 24 -13.31 -2.63 -18.68
C ALA A 24 -13.54 -1.27 -18.01
N GLY A 25 -12.61 -0.33 -18.19
CA GLY A 25 -12.78 1.07 -17.79
C GLY A 25 -12.87 1.30 -16.27
N GLY A 26 -14.05 1.68 -15.78
CA GLY A 26 -14.27 2.12 -14.39
C GLY A 26 -14.02 1.03 -13.33
N PRO A 27 -14.68 -0.15 -13.42
CA PRO A 27 -14.45 -1.27 -12.50
C PRO A 27 -13.00 -1.77 -12.49
N PHE A 28 -12.31 -1.75 -13.63
CA PHE A 28 -10.88 -2.05 -13.73
C PHE A 28 -10.06 -1.07 -12.88
N ALA A 29 -10.31 0.24 -13.02
CA ALA A 29 -9.62 1.26 -12.22
C ALA A 29 -9.85 1.11 -10.70
N LEU A 30 -11.01 0.60 -10.28
CA LEU A 30 -11.29 0.35 -8.86
C LEU A 30 -10.45 -0.79 -8.28
N PHE A 31 -10.10 -1.81 -9.07
CA PHE A 31 -9.20 -2.88 -8.60
C PHE A 31 -7.80 -2.35 -8.32
N PHE A 32 -7.21 -1.57 -9.23
CA PHE A 32 -5.90 -0.93 -8.99
C PHE A 32 -5.95 0.02 -7.80
N LEU A 33 -6.99 0.86 -7.72
CA LEU A 33 -7.13 1.79 -6.60
C LEU A 33 -7.24 1.04 -5.26
N ALA A 34 -8.03 -0.04 -5.21
CA ALA A 34 -8.16 -0.87 -4.02
C ALA A 34 -6.84 -1.54 -3.64
N GLU A 35 -6.07 -2.03 -4.61
CA GLU A 35 -4.78 -2.65 -4.34
C GLU A 35 -3.75 -1.63 -3.80
N TYR A 36 -3.61 -0.47 -4.46
CA TYR A 36 -2.70 0.58 -3.99
C TYR A 36 -3.12 1.13 -2.63
N SER A 37 -4.42 1.29 -2.38
CA SER A 37 -4.95 1.67 -1.07
C SER A 37 -4.57 0.63 -0.01
N ASN A 38 -4.67 -0.65 -0.32
CA ASN A 38 -4.31 -1.73 0.61
C ASN A 38 -2.80 -1.76 0.92
N ILE A 39 -1.94 -1.47 -0.07
CA ILE A 39 -0.48 -1.35 0.13
C ILE A 39 -0.18 -0.20 1.11
N LEU A 40 -0.77 0.98 0.90
CA LEU A 40 -0.59 2.11 1.80
C LEU A 40 -1.12 1.82 3.20
N LEU A 41 -2.27 1.17 3.32
CA LEU A 41 -2.86 0.77 4.60
C LEU A 41 -1.94 -0.19 5.37
N ILE A 42 -1.45 -1.25 4.72
CA ILE A 42 -0.59 -2.22 5.40
C ILE A 42 0.77 -1.61 5.78
N ASN A 43 1.32 -0.71 4.97
CA ASN A 43 2.56 0.00 5.27
C ASN A 43 2.40 0.99 6.43
N THR A 44 1.27 1.72 6.48
CA THR A 44 0.97 2.62 7.62
C THR A 44 0.74 1.83 8.91
N LEU A 45 0.01 0.70 8.87
CA LEU A 45 -0.13 -0.20 10.02
C LEU A 45 1.21 -0.75 10.49
N SER A 46 2.05 -1.21 9.57
CA SER A 46 3.39 -1.72 9.89
C SER A 46 4.27 -0.64 10.51
N THR A 47 4.16 0.60 10.04
CA THR A 47 4.85 1.76 10.62
C THR A 47 4.42 2.02 12.06
N ILE A 48 3.10 1.96 12.33
CA ILE A 48 2.54 2.16 13.67
C ILE A 48 3.00 1.04 14.62
N LEU A 49 2.95 -0.22 14.17
CA LEU A 49 3.26 -1.38 15.00
C LEU A 49 4.76 -1.53 15.30
N PHE A 50 5.64 -1.28 14.33
CA PHE A 50 7.06 -1.63 14.44
C PHE A 50 8.02 -0.45 14.45
N LEU A 51 7.67 0.68 13.83
CA LEU A 51 8.59 1.80 13.65
C LEU A 51 8.27 3.01 14.53
N GLY A 52 7.08 3.04 15.14
CA GLY A 52 6.63 4.00 16.16
C GLY A 52 6.75 5.48 15.75
N THR A 53 6.12 6.37 16.50
CA THR A 53 6.38 7.81 16.39
C THR A 53 6.67 8.40 17.76
N THR A 54 7.49 9.44 17.77
CA THR A 54 7.75 10.19 19.00
C THR A 54 6.50 11.00 19.33
N LEU A 55 5.89 10.70 20.48
CA LEU A 55 4.68 11.38 20.93
C LEU A 55 5.08 12.63 21.69
N ASN A 56 4.97 13.78 21.03
CA ASN A 56 5.12 15.08 21.69
C ASN A 56 3.75 15.74 21.83
N HIS A 57 3.22 15.77 23.05
CA HIS A 57 1.89 16.32 23.33
C HIS A 57 1.78 17.83 23.00
N LEU A 58 2.89 18.57 23.07
CA LEU A 58 2.90 20.01 22.80
C LEU A 58 2.80 20.33 21.30
N HIS A 59 3.27 19.43 20.43
CA HIS A 59 3.28 19.60 18.98
C HIS A 59 2.84 18.31 18.28
N PRO A 60 1.52 18.06 18.16
CA PRO A 60 0.99 16.85 17.54
C PRO A 60 1.29 16.77 16.04
N GLU A 61 1.55 17.89 15.38
CA GLU A 61 1.95 17.96 13.96
C GLU A 61 3.27 17.22 13.68
N LEU A 62 4.20 17.20 14.64
CA LEU A 62 5.45 16.48 14.47
C LEU A 62 5.24 14.96 14.42
N LEU A 63 4.23 14.46 15.13
CA LEU A 63 3.85 13.05 15.11
C LEU A 63 3.29 12.65 13.74
N THR A 64 2.42 13.48 13.15
CA THR A 64 1.85 13.19 11.83
C THR A 64 2.93 13.25 10.74
N ILE A 65 3.81 14.24 10.78
CA ILE A 65 4.94 14.35 9.84
C ILE A 65 5.86 13.13 9.94
N ASN A 66 6.26 12.72 11.15
CA ASN A 66 7.11 11.56 11.33
C ASN A 66 6.44 10.25 10.89
N LEU A 67 5.12 10.11 11.10
CA LEU A 67 4.38 8.96 10.63
C LEU A 67 4.36 8.90 9.10
N ILE A 68 4.05 10.02 8.45
CA ILE A 68 3.97 10.13 6.98
C ILE A 68 5.33 9.83 6.35
N ILE A 69 6.42 10.38 6.88
CA ILE A 69 7.78 10.15 6.35
C ILE A 69 8.17 8.67 6.46
N LYS A 70 7.88 8.03 7.60
CA LYS A 70 8.22 6.60 7.78
C LYS A 70 7.35 5.70 6.90
N ALA A 71 6.05 5.99 6.83
CA ALA A 71 5.13 5.23 5.98
C ALA A 71 5.45 5.38 4.50
N SER A 72 5.83 6.59 4.05
CA SER A 72 6.24 6.81 2.66
C SER A 72 7.55 6.12 2.33
N ALA A 73 8.55 6.16 3.24
CA ALA A 73 9.81 5.43 3.08
C ALA A 73 9.59 3.91 2.95
N LEU A 74 8.69 3.34 3.78
CA LEU A 74 8.29 1.94 3.67
C LEU A 74 7.57 1.64 2.35
N SER A 75 6.67 2.53 1.92
CA SER A 75 5.95 2.33 0.66
C SER A 75 6.87 2.31 -0.57
N ILE A 76 7.96 3.09 -0.57
CA ILE A 76 8.94 3.08 -1.67
C ILE A 76 9.63 1.71 -1.81
N ILE A 77 9.71 0.93 -0.74
CA ILE A 77 10.34 -0.40 -0.75
C ILE A 77 9.36 -1.47 -1.29
N PHE A 78 8.07 -1.30 -1.01
CA PHE A 78 7.03 -2.32 -1.30
C PHE A 78 6.17 -2.03 -2.54
N LEU A 79 6.32 -0.86 -3.15
CA LEU A 79 5.60 -0.42 -4.35
C LEU A 79 6.53 -0.53 -5.55
#